data_AF-A0A2C6CPU6-F1
#
_entry.id   AF-A0A2C6CPU6-F1
#
_cell.length_a   1.000
_cell.length_b   1.000
_cell.length_c   1.000
_cell.angle_alpha   90.00
_cell.angle_beta   90.00
_cell.angle_gamma   90.00
#
_symmetry.space_group_name_H-M   'P 1'
#
loop_
_entity.id
_entity.type
_entity.pdbx_description
1 polymer ?
#
loop_
_entity_poly.entity_id
_entity_poly.type
_entity_poly.pdbx_seq_one_letter_code
_entity_poly.pdbx_strand_id
1 'polypeptide(L)'
;MSYTKKFDTNNFWKVPIYLPYLQNPLSPESINECENTIGFKLPDSLISLLNKQNGGYVNCLGDSCLDVLSGIGSKYPNIADQTLEMRSNNKDFDSAKLVALDGDGHYYLCLDYRSGKEPMVSWIDFECKSQNTIAKSFDKYLALSVIDEEEINDLNINKLYVVDLCLEEIKDKIANYIKSFTLIDQGDKDQGYKIYRIDNNDEHICWLSPNEVKKYSTGYDNEHLYLDREMQDVKVKRYPDLSNNSTIISGLGYVDAHGIIDMISNEGIDINTVFSN
;
A
#
# COMPACT_ATOMS: atom_id res chain seq x y z
N MET A 1 10.34 10.99 -19.24
CA MET A 1 10.55 11.66 -17.94
C MET A 1 10.75 10.52 -16.97
N SER A 2 11.95 10.34 -16.40
CA SER A 2 12.21 9.23 -15.47
C SER A 2 11.32 9.39 -14.24
N TYR A 3 10.35 8.51 -14.06
CA TYR A 3 9.55 8.50 -12.85
C TYR A 3 10.45 8.07 -11.69
N THR A 4 10.40 8.84 -10.60
CA THR A 4 11.18 8.56 -9.41
C THR A 4 10.25 8.76 -8.22
N LYS A 5 9.66 7.67 -7.72
CA LYS A 5 8.93 7.75 -6.45
C LYS A 5 9.96 7.80 -5.33
N LYS A 6 10.15 8.99 -4.76
CA LYS A 6 10.89 9.10 -3.51
C LYS A 6 10.04 8.57 -2.38
N PHE A 7 10.68 7.94 -1.42
CA PHE A 7 10.04 7.64 -0.15
C PHE A 7 9.63 8.96 0.49
N ASP A 8 8.33 9.21 0.56
CA ASP A 8 7.77 10.37 1.24
C ASP A 8 7.04 9.89 2.49
N THR A 9 7.60 10.24 3.66
CA THR A 9 6.97 9.92 4.95
C THR A 9 5.59 10.55 5.13
N ASN A 10 5.20 11.52 4.29
CA ASN A 10 3.86 12.11 4.28
C ASN A 10 2.88 11.33 3.40
N ASN A 11 3.38 10.46 2.52
CA ASN A 11 2.61 9.59 1.64
C ASN A 11 2.99 8.10 1.84
N PHE A 12 3.49 7.75 3.04
CA PHE A 12 3.94 6.41 3.37
C PHE A 12 2.79 5.42 3.54
N TRP A 13 1.67 5.86 4.10
CA TRP A 13 0.53 5.00 4.39
C TRP A 13 -0.42 4.92 3.20
N LYS A 14 -0.93 3.71 2.93
CA LYS A 14 -1.97 3.53 1.90
C LYS A 14 -3.26 4.19 2.37
N VAL A 15 -3.98 4.76 1.41
CA VAL A 15 -5.26 5.42 1.62
C VAL A 15 -6.31 4.69 0.78
N PRO A 16 -7.48 4.35 1.34
CA PRO A 16 -7.93 4.57 2.71
C PRO A 16 -7.17 3.74 3.76
N ILE A 17 -7.21 4.21 5.00
CA ILE A 17 -6.65 3.49 6.16
C ILE A 17 -7.57 2.33 6.50
N TYR A 18 -7.05 1.11 6.48
CA TYR A 18 -7.79 -0.09 6.85
C TYR A 18 -7.89 -0.22 8.39
N LEU A 19 -9.08 0.05 8.94
CA LEU A 19 -9.33 0.13 10.38
C LEU A 19 -9.02 -1.15 11.16
N PRO A 20 -9.26 -2.36 10.62
CA PRO A 20 -8.93 -3.58 11.35
C PRO A 20 -7.45 -3.71 11.68
N TYR A 21 -6.55 -3.14 10.84
CA TYR A 21 -5.10 -3.17 11.06
C TYR A 21 -4.58 -1.96 11.82
N LEU A 22 -5.40 -0.93 12.01
CA LEU A 22 -5.03 0.28 12.74
C LEU A 22 -5.06 0.02 14.24
N GLN A 23 -3.90 0.13 14.88
CA GLN A 23 -3.76 0.07 16.34
C GLN A 23 -4.17 1.40 16.98
N ASN A 24 -4.32 1.38 18.31
CA ASN A 24 -4.45 2.60 19.10
C ASN A 24 -3.20 3.49 18.98
N PRO A 25 -3.30 4.81 19.26
CA PRO A 25 -2.13 5.67 19.33
C PRO A 25 -1.05 5.12 20.28
N LEU A 26 0.21 5.33 19.92
CA LEU A 26 1.32 4.88 20.74
C LEU A 26 1.32 5.55 22.11
N SER A 27 1.69 4.78 23.13
CA SER A 27 2.03 5.30 24.45
C SER A 27 3.42 4.79 24.86
N PRO A 28 4.11 5.47 25.78
CA PRO A 28 5.37 4.96 26.32
C PRO A 28 5.26 3.54 26.89
N GLU A 29 4.11 3.22 27.50
CA GLU A 29 3.83 1.90 28.05
C GLU A 29 3.73 0.83 26.95
N SER A 30 2.97 1.08 25.87
CA SER A 30 2.83 0.10 24.79
C SER A 30 4.14 -0.14 24.04
N ILE A 31 4.95 0.90 23.86
CA ILE A 31 6.30 0.77 23.28
C ILE A 31 7.17 -0.10 24.19
N ASN A 32 7.24 0.22 25.49
CA ASN A 32 8.05 -0.55 26.43
C ASN A 32 7.61 -2.01 26.53
N GLU A 33 6.30 -2.28 26.53
CA GLU A 33 5.74 -3.63 26.53
C GLU A 33 6.17 -4.41 25.28
N CYS A 34 6.04 -3.80 24.10
CA CYS A 34 6.48 -4.40 22.84
C CYS A 34 7.99 -4.71 22.86
N GLU A 35 8.82 -3.73 23.20
CA GLU A 35 10.28 -3.88 23.25
C GLU A 35 10.73 -4.94 24.27
N ASN A 36 10.09 -5.01 25.44
CA ASN A 36 10.34 -6.05 26.43
C ASN A 36 9.95 -7.43 25.91
N THR A 37 8.83 -7.54 25.18
CA THR A 37 8.34 -8.79 24.61
C THR A 37 9.27 -9.32 23.52
N ILE A 38 9.72 -8.44 22.60
CA ILE A 38 10.62 -8.85 21.51
C ILE A 38 12.09 -8.94 21.96
N GLY A 39 12.45 -8.31 23.08
CA GLY A 39 13.80 -8.29 23.66
C GLY A 39 14.76 -7.26 23.05
N PHE A 40 14.25 -6.31 22.26
CA PHE A 40 15.05 -5.32 21.52
C PHE A 40 14.40 -3.94 21.57
N LYS A 41 15.24 -2.91 21.59
CA LYS A 41 14.80 -1.52 21.38
C LYS A 41 14.52 -1.28 19.91
N LEU A 42 13.37 -0.70 19.59
CA LEU A 42 13.00 -0.37 18.21
C LEU A 42 13.73 0.91 17.75
N PRO A 43 14.05 1.06 16.45
CA PRO A 43 14.63 2.29 15.92
C PRO A 43 13.74 3.50 16.12
N ASP A 44 14.32 4.65 16.48
CA ASP A 44 13.58 5.90 16.72
C ASP A 44 12.77 6.36 15.50
N SER A 45 13.28 6.11 14.29
CA SER A 45 12.59 6.41 13.04
C SER A 45 11.38 5.51 12.79
N LEU A 46 11.43 4.24 13.21
CA LEU A 46 10.26 3.35 13.20
C LEU A 46 9.19 3.86 14.18
N ILE A 47 9.59 4.22 15.40
CA ILE A 47 8.68 4.81 16.39
C ILE A 47 8.08 6.13 15.88
N SER A 48 8.89 6.97 15.23
CA SER A 48 8.43 8.23 14.63
C SER A 48 7.40 7.99 13.52
N LEU A 49 7.56 6.92 12.72
CA LEU A 49 6.64 6.54 11.67
C LEU A 49 5.32 5.99 12.24
N LEU A 50 5.41 5.09 13.24
CA LEU A 50 4.27 4.51 13.93
C LEU A 50 3.48 5.55 14.76
N ASN A 51 4.11 6.64 15.18
CA ASN A 51 3.43 7.78 15.79
C ASN A 51 2.53 8.54 14.79
N LYS A 52 2.83 8.52 13.49
CA LYS A 52 1.95 9.12 12.46
C LYS A 52 0.72 8.25 12.23
N GLN A 53 0.91 6.94 12.15
CA GLN A 53 -0.14 5.94 12.10
C GLN A 53 0.41 4.62 12.63
N ASN A 54 -0.27 4.01 13.59
CA ASN A 54 0.24 2.83 14.27
C ASN A 54 -0.22 1.55 13.54
N GLY A 55 0.44 1.27 12.43
CA GLY A 55 0.24 0.07 11.63
C GLY A 55 -0.76 0.21 10.47
N GLY A 56 -0.73 -0.77 9.57
CA GLY A 56 -1.60 -0.87 8.39
C GLY A 56 -0.84 -0.91 7.07
N TYR A 57 -1.59 -0.91 5.97
CA TYR A 57 -1.03 -0.96 4.62
C TYR A 57 -0.19 0.28 4.29
N VAL A 58 0.89 0.06 3.56
CA VAL A 58 1.81 1.12 3.15
C VAL A 58 1.71 1.37 1.64
N ASN A 59 2.18 2.53 1.21
CA ASN A 59 2.21 2.97 -0.18
C ASN A 59 3.63 2.87 -0.74
N CYS A 60 4.25 1.71 -0.52
CA CYS A 60 5.57 1.42 -1.07
C CYS A 60 5.46 0.73 -2.43
N LEU A 61 6.56 0.65 -3.17
CA LEU A 61 6.66 -0.09 -4.42
C LEU A 61 7.83 -1.08 -4.36
N GLY A 62 7.68 -2.25 -4.99
CA GLY A 62 8.74 -3.24 -5.23
C GLY A 62 8.82 -4.43 -4.27
N ASP A 63 9.50 -5.49 -4.73
CA ASP A 63 9.55 -6.83 -4.11
C ASP A 63 10.18 -6.89 -2.71
N SER A 64 11.02 -5.91 -2.37
CA SER A 64 11.68 -5.84 -1.06
C SER A 64 11.09 -4.75 -0.16
N CYS A 65 9.89 -4.27 -0.47
CA CYS A 65 9.21 -3.31 0.35
C CYS A 65 8.12 -3.91 1.24
N LEU A 66 7.82 -3.19 2.31
CA LEU A 66 6.64 -3.42 3.15
C LEU A 66 5.39 -3.36 2.27
N ASP A 67 4.49 -4.33 2.44
CA ASP A 67 3.09 -4.22 2.02
C ASP A 67 2.24 -3.73 3.20
N VAL A 68 2.55 -4.24 4.40
CA VAL A 68 1.96 -3.83 5.67
C VAL A 68 3.06 -3.51 6.66
N LEU A 69 2.92 -2.43 7.42
CA LEU A 69 3.73 -2.23 8.62
C LEU A 69 2.92 -2.70 9.83
N SER A 70 3.41 -3.72 10.53
CA SER A 70 2.84 -4.18 11.79
C SER A 70 2.91 -3.06 12.83
N GLY A 71 1.81 -2.85 13.55
CA GLY A 71 1.74 -1.82 14.59
C GLY A 71 2.24 -2.31 15.96
N ILE A 72 2.16 -1.44 16.96
CA ILE A 72 2.36 -1.77 18.37
C ILE A 72 1.01 -1.72 19.08
N GLY A 73 0.52 -2.87 19.52
CA GLY A 73 -0.77 -2.99 20.17
C GLY A 73 -1.29 -4.42 20.08
N SER A 74 -2.58 -4.60 20.36
CA SER A 74 -3.20 -5.91 20.49
C SER A 74 -3.91 -6.40 19.23
N LYS A 75 -4.09 -5.56 18.21
CA LYS A 75 -4.76 -5.99 16.97
C LYS A 75 -3.77 -6.71 16.05
N TYR A 76 -4.27 -7.53 15.14
CA TYR A 76 -3.47 -8.02 14.03
C TYR A 76 -3.41 -6.97 12.90
N PRO A 77 -2.25 -6.75 12.25
CA PRO A 77 -0.93 -7.28 12.61
C PRO A 77 -0.22 -6.38 13.65
N ASN A 78 0.52 -7.02 14.56
CA ASN A 78 1.38 -6.31 15.51
C ASN A 78 2.78 -6.94 15.60
N ILE A 79 3.78 -6.10 15.89
CA ILE A 79 5.20 -6.46 15.87
C ILE A 79 5.52 -7.58 16.87
N ALA A 80 4.93 -7.52 18.07
CA ALA A 80 5.26 -8.46 19.13
C ALA A 80 4.82 -9.88 18.77
N ASP A 81 3.54 -10.07 18.44
CA ASP A 81 2.98 -11.39 18.12
C ASP A 81 3.60 -11.95 16.85
N GLN A 82 3.73 -11.14 15.79
CA GLN A 82 4.39 -11.54 14.54
C GLN A 82 5.83 -12.02 14.78
N THR A 83 6.57 -11.31 15.64
CA THR A 83 7.95 -11.69 15.98
C THR A 83 8.00 -13.01 16.75
N LEU A 84 7.12 -13.20 17.72
CA LEU A 84 7.07 -14.43 18.52
C LEU A 84 6.64 -15.63 17.68
N GLU A 85 5.64 -15.45 16.82
CA GLU A 85 5.17 -16.47 15.89
C GLU A 85 6.29 -16.89 14.92
N MET A 86 6.91 -15.92 14.24
CA MET A 86 8.04 -16.15 13.34
C MET A 86 9.15 -16.96 14.02
N ARG A 87 9.57 -16.56 15.23
CA ARG A 87 10.62 -17.25 16.00
C ARG A 87 10.21 -18.66 16.42
N SER A 88 8.94 -18.86 16.76
CA SER A 88 8.42 -20.15 17.23
C SER A 88 8.28 -21.17 16.11
N ASN A 89 7.88 -20.72 14.92
CA ASN A 89 7.65 -21.56 13.74
C ASN A 89 8.96 -21.91 13.01
N ASN A 90 10.02 -21.10 13.18
CA ASN A 90 11.27 -21.23 12.42
C ASN A 90 12.48 -21.60 13.29
N LYS A 91 12.40 -22.73 14.00
CA LYS A 91 13.43 -23.19 14.96
C LYS A 91 14.76 -23.59 14.31
N ASP A 92 14.73 -23.98 13.04
CA ASP A 92 15.93 -24.37 12.28
C ASP A 92 16.70 -23.16 11.74
N PHE A 93 16.20 -21.95 11.98
CA PHE A 93 16.82 -20.69 11.57
C PHE A 93 17.19 -19.87 12.80
N ASP A 94 18.34 -19.20 12.77
CA ASP A 94 18.75 -18.26 13.84
C ASP A 94 17.88 -16.99 13.79
N SER A 95 16.67 -17.10 14.34
CA SER A 95 15.63 -16.08 14.34
C SER A 95 15.52 -15.31 15.66
N ALA A 96 16.27 -15.72 16.68
CA ALA A 96 16.19 -15.17 18.03
C ALA A 96 16.45 -13.65 18.11
N LYS A 97 17.19 -13.11 17.14
CA LYS A 97 17.53 -11.68 17.04
C LYS A 97 16.86 -10.97 15.87
N LEU A 98 15.81 -11.58 15.30
CA LEU A 98 14.99 -10.98 14.25
C LEU A 98 13.70 -10.44 14.88
N VAL A 99 13.26 -9.27 14.44
CA VAL A 99 11.98 -8.66 14.81
C VAL A 99 11.19 -8.42 13.54
N ALA A 100 10.00 -9.01 13.43
CA ALA A 100 9.15 -8.93 12.24
C ALA A 100 8.44 -7.58 12.17
N LEU A 101 8.53 -6.93 10.99
CA LEU A 101 7.77 -5.72 10.66
C LEU A 101 6.60 -6.04 9.73
N ASP A 102 6.79 -7.01 8.84
CA ASP A 102 5.84 -7.49 7.84
C ASP A 102 6.10 -8.97 7.56
N GLY A 103 5.10 -9.67 7.05
CA GLY A 103 5.18 -11.08 6.70
C GLY A 103 3.83 -11.79 6.73
N ASP A 104 3.77 -12.91 6.03
CA ASP A 104 2.57 -13.75 5.87
C ASP A 104 2.74 -15.17 6.45
N GLY A 105 3.90 -15.46 7.06
CA GLY A 105 4.26 -16.77 7.59
C GLY A 105 5.25 -17.54 6.72
N HIS A 106 5.24 -17.34 5.41
CA HIS A 106 6.26 -17.88 4.50
C HIS A 106 7.53 -17.03 4.56
N TYR A 107 7.29 -15.74 4.77
CA TYR A 107 8.22 -14.69 4.46
C TYR A 107 8.16 -13.62 5.55
N TYR A 108 9.28 -12.97 5.89
CA TYR A 108 9.30 -11.83 6.82
C TYR A 108 10.33 -10.74 6.47
N LEU A 109 9.90 -9.48 6.57
CA LEU A 109 10.78 -8.32 6.53
C LEU A 109 11.10 -7.96 7.97
N CYS A 110 12.37 -8.06 8.33
CA CYS A 110 12.80 -8.00 9.72
C CYS A 110 13.78 -6.86 10.00
N LEU A 111 13.70 -6.33 11.22
CA LEU A 111 14.85 -5.73 11.88
C LEU A 111 15.78 -6.85 12.37
N ASP A 112 17.01 -6.87 11.87
CA ASP A 112 18.01 -7.90 12.15
C ASP A 112 19.11 -7.39 13.08
N TYR A 113 19.06 -7.82 14.34
CA TYR A 113 19.98 -7.45 15.42
C TYR A 113 21.15 -8.45 15.58
N ARG A 114 21.35 -9.39 14.65
CA ARG A 114 22.45 -10.38 14.77
C ARG A 114 23.82 -9.72 14.75
N SER A 115 23.97 -8.61 14.04
CA SER A 115 25.24 -7.88 13.88
C SER A 115 25.51 -6.83 14.97
N GLY A 116 24.51 -6.42 15.76
CA GLY A 116 24.69 -5.35 16.73
C GLY A 116 23.39 -4.80 17.30
N LYS A 117 23.51 -3.68 18.03
CA LYS A 117 22.37 -2.97 18.64
C LYS A 117 21.55 -2.17 17.63
N GLU A 118 22.19 -1.70 16.57
CA GLU A 118 21.51 -1.05 15.45
C GLU A 118 21.11 -2.14 14.45
N PRO A 119 19.81 -2.35 14.19
CA PRO A 119 19.38 -3.43 13.32
C PRO A 119 19.56 -3.06 11.86
N MET A 120 19.93 -4.04 11.05
CA MET A 120 19.75 -3.96 9.60
C MET A 120 18.29 -4.25 9.24
N VAL A 121 17.87 -3.92 8.02
CA VAL A 121 16.60 -4.43 7.46
C VAL A 121 16.92 -5.59 6.52
N SER A 122 16.34 -6.75 6.79
CA SER A 122 16.58 -7.96 6.01
C SER A 122 15.27 -8.61 5.58
N TRP A 123 15.29 -9.11 4.35
CA TRP A 123 14.25 -9.91 3.75
C TRP A 123 14.57 -11.39 3.98
N ILE A 124 13.66 -12.16 4.56
CA ILE A 124 13.90 -13.54 5.00
C ILE A 124 12.76 -14.42 4.53
N ASP A 125 13.13 -15.42 3.73
CA ASP A 125 12.23 -16.47 3.27
C ASP A 125 12.62 -17.77 3.96
N PHE A 126 11.75 -18.21 4.87
CA PHE A 126 12.01 -19.40 5.68
C PHE A 126 11.79 -20.70 4.90
N GLU A 127 10.90 -20.69 3.90
CA GLU A 127 10.63 -21.87 3.07
C GLU A 127 11.80 -22.17 2.14
N CYS A 128 12.31 -21.14 1.47
CA CYS A 128 13.48 -21.24 0.58
C CYS A 128 14.80 -21.20 1.34
N LYS A 129 14.78 -20.96 2.66
CA LYS A 129 15.97 -20.75 3.52
C LYS A 129 16.91 -19.69 2.95
N SER A 130 16.32 -18.63 2.40
CA SER A 130 17.06 -17.54 1.77
C SER A 130 16.93 -16.27 2.61
N GLN A 131 17.97 -15.43 2.54
CA GLN A 131 17.95 -14.12 3.19
C GLN A 131 18.69 -13.11 2.34
N ASN A 132 18.21 -11.88 2.35
CA ASN A 132 18.84 -10.74 1.70
C ASN A 132 18.85 -9.54 2.64
N THR A 133 20.01 -8.89 2.81
CA THR A 133 20.06 -7.62 3.54
C THR A 133 19.63 -6.50 2.60
N ILE A 134 18.51 -5.85 2.93
CA ILE A 134 17.93 -4.78 2.13
C ILE A 134 18.59 -3.44 2.47
N ALA A 135 18.78 -3.15 3.75
CA ALA A 135 19.43 -1.92 4.19
C ALA A 135 20.25 -2.12 5.46
N LYS A 136 21.26 -1.27 5.66
CA LYS A 136 22.13 -1.31 6.84
C LYS A 136 21.53 -0.71 8.11
N SER A 137 20.42 0.02 7.99
CA SER A 137 19.62 0.50 9.12
C SER A 137 18.19 0.79 8.66
N PHE A 138 17.25 0.97 9.59
CA PHE A 138 15.88 1.36 9.24
C PHE A 138 15.84 2.73 8.55
N ASP A 139 16.66 3.70 8.97
CA ASP A 139 16.78 4.99 8.27
C ASP A 139 17.23 4.83 6.82
N LYS A 140 18.21 3.95 6.60
CA LYS A 140 18.68 3.64 5.24
C LYS A 140 17.61 2.92 4.43
N TYR A 141 16.81 2.07 5.05
CA TYR A 141 15.67 1.42 4.43
C TYR A 141 14.61 2.44 3.99
N LEU A 142 14.22 3.37 4.86
CA LEU A 142 13.33 4.47 4.48
C LEU A 142 13.95 5.36 3.39
N ALA A 143 15.27 5.46 3.34
CA ALA A 143 15.98 6.18 2.29
C ALA A 143 16.16 5.38 1.00
N LEU A 144 15.77 4.09 0.95
CA LEU A 144 15.66 3.33 -0.30
C LEU A 144 14.47 3.89 -1.08
N SER A 145 14.76 5.02 -1.70
CA SER A 145 13.91 5.70 -2.65
C SER A 145 14.33 5.25 -4.03
N VAL A 146 13.36 5.27 -4.95
CA VAL A 146 13.57 5.12 -6.38
C VAL A 146 13.66 3.66 -6.83
N ILE A 147 12.49 3.09 -7.09
CA ILE A 147 12.39 2.22 -8.25
C ILE A 147 12.39 3.16 -9.44
N ASP A 148 13.34 3.01 -10.34
CA ASP A 148 13.34 3.75 -11.60
C ASP A 148 12.39 3.10 -12.62
N GLU A 149 12.20 3.76 -13.76
CA GLU A 149 11.26 3.28 -14.79
C GLU A 149 11.68 1.92 -15.37
N GLU A 150 12.97 1.57 -15.34
CA GLU A 150 13.49 0.29 -15.82
C GLU A 150 13.13 -0.83 -14.84
N GLU A 151 13.37 -0.62 -13.54
CA GLU A 151 12.94 -1.56 -12.50
C GLU A 151 11.40 -1.67 -12.41
N ILE A 152 10.64 -0.59 -12.63
CA ILE A 152 9.17 -0.65 -12.69
C ILE A 152 8.69 -1.60 -13.80
N ASN A 153 9.34 -1.54 -14.97
CA ASN A 153 8.99 -2.38 -16.11
C ASN A 153 9.40 -3.84 -15.88
N ASP A 154 10.56 -4.08 -15.26
CA ASP A 154 11.06 -5.42 -14.94
C ASP A 154 10.23 -6.09 -13.83
N LEU A 155 9.77 -5.32 -12.85
CA LEU A 155 8.95 -5.79 -11.72
C LEU A 155 7.46 -5.91 -12.05
N ASN A 156 7.05 -5.60 -13.30
CA ASN A 156 5.66 -5.64 -13.76
C ASN A 156 4.70 -4.89 -12.81
N ILE A 157 5.16 -3.77 -12.24
CA ILE A 157 4.39 -2.97 -11.28
C ILE A 157 3.18 -2.38 -12.02
N ASN A 158 2.02 -2.38 -11.36
CA ASN A 158 0.79 -1.88 -11.94
C ASN A 158 0.90 -0.39 -12.27
N LYS A 159 1.00 -0.09 -13.57
CA LYS A 159 0.95 1.27 -14.10
C LYS A 159 -0.49 1.75 -14.15
N LEU A 160 -0.76 2.85 -13.44
CA LEU A 160 -2.07 3.48 -13.38
C LEU A 160 -2.03 4.80 -14.15
N TYR A 161 -3.06 5.06 -14.93
CA TYR A 161 -3.20 6.28 -15.71
C TYR A 161 -4.14 7.22 -14.99
N VAL A 162 -3.80 8.51 -14.98
CA VAL A 162 -4.53 9.52 -14.25
C VAL A 162 -4.91 10.62 -15.21
N VAL A 163 -6.17 11.01 -15.15
CA VAL A 163 -6.71 12.13 -15.92
C VAL A 163 -7.38 13.10 -14.95
N ASP A 164 -7.19 14.41 -15.18
CA ASP A 164 -7.79 15.46 -14.36
C ASP A 164 -9.23 15.75 -14.80
N LEU A 165 -10.05 14.70 -14.76
CA LEU A 165 -11.46 14.71 -15.07
C LEU A 165 -12.18 13.86 -14.03
N CYS A 166 -13.34 14.32 -13.58
CA CYS A 166 -14.17 13.54 -12.69
C CYS A 166 -14.78 12.33 -13.42
N LEU A 167 -15.30 11.38 -12.65
CA LEU A 167 -15.83 10.13 -13.19
C LEU A 167 -16.92 10.35 -14.25
N GLU A 168 -17.83 11.30 -14.03
CA GLU A 168 -18.91 11.57 -14.99
C GLU A 168 -18.37 12.20 -16.28
N GLU A 169 -17.38 13.10 -16.20
CA GLU A 169 -16.76 13.68 -17.38
C GLU A 169 -16.07 12.62 -18.24
N ILE A 170 -15.34 11.69 -17.62
CA ILE A 170 -14.67 10.59 -18.36
C ILE A 170 -15.69 9.65 -18.98
N LYS A 171 -16.75 9.33 -18.25
CA LYS A 171 -17.83 8.49 -18.75
C LYS A 171 -18.45 9.11 -20.01
N ASP A 172 -18.68 10.42 -20.02
CA ASP A 172 -19.18 11.14 -21.19
C ASP A 172 -18.19 11.09 -22.36
N LYS A 173 -16.88 11.21 -22.10
CA LYS A 173 -15.84 11.05 -23.13
C LYS A 173 -15.82 9.66 -23.73
N ILE A 174 -15.86 8.62 -22.89
CA ILE A 174 -15.88 7.22 -23.33
C ILE A 174 -17.14 6.93 -24.15
N ALA A 175 -18.31 7.47 -23.76
CA ALA A 175 -19.55 7.32 -24.51
C ALA A 175 -19.48 7.89 -25.94
N ASN A 176 -18.70 8.95 -26.16
CA ASN A 176 -18.51 9.51 -27.49
C ASN A 176 -17.60 8.66 -28.39
N TYR A 177 -16.73 7.85 -27.79
CA TYR A 177 -15.76 7.02 -28.50
C TYR A 177 -16.25 5.58 -28.71
N ILE A 178 -16.79 4.97 -27.66
CA ILE A 178 -17.31 3.61 -27.66
C ILE A 178 -18.84 3.68 -27.69
N LYS A 179 -19.41 3.36 -28.86
CA LYS A 179 -20.87 3.48 -29.11
C LYS A 179 -21.75 2.68 -28.15
N SER A 180 -21.22 1.60 -27.57
CA SER A 180 -21.93 0.77 -26.59
C SER A 180 -20.92 0.27 -25.57
N PHE A 181 -21.05 0.72 -24.32
CA PHE A 181 -20.31 0.20 -23.19
C PHE A 181 -21.22 0.09 -21.97
N THR A 182 -20.83 -0.74 -21.01
CA THR A 182 -21.49 -0.88 -19.72
C THR A 182 -20.55 -0.41 -18.62
N LEU A 183 -21.08 0.39 -17.69
CA LEU A 183 -20.38 0.78 -16.46
C LEU A 183 -20.96 0.00 -15.28
N ILE A 184 -20.15 -0.83 -14.64
CA ILE A 184 -20.58 -1.72 -13.55
C ILE A 184 -19.93 -1.27 -12.25
N ASP A 185 -20.72 -0.74 -11.31
CA ASP A 185 -20.27 -0.42 -9.95
C ASP A 185 -19.95 -1.73 -9.20
N GLN A 186 -18.68 -1.93 -8.85
CA GLN A 186 -18.21 -3.09 -8.07
C GLN A 186 -18.40 -2.90 -6.56
N GLY A 187 -18.85 -1.72 -6.14
CA GLY A 187 -18.87 -1.31 -4.75
C GLY A 187 -17.50 -0.84 -4.25
N ASP A 188 -17.41 -0.71 -2.93
CA ASP A 188 -16.27 -0.14 -2.22
C ASP A 188 -15.69 -1.06 -1.13
N LYS A 189 -16.21 -2.28 -1.00
CA LYS A 189 -15.83 -3.18 0.10
C LYS A 189 -14.40 -3.70 0.03
N ASP A 190 -13.87 -3.97 -1.16
CA ASP A 190 -12.51 -4.51 -1.28
C ASP A 190 -11.44 -3.46 -0.95
N GLN A 191 -11.62 -2.24 -1.44
CA GLN A 191 -10.58 -1.21 -1.43
C GLN A 191 -10.90 0.00 -0.55
N GLY A 192 -12.12 0.08 -0.01
CA GLY A 192 -12.63 1.23 0.75
C GLY A 192 -13.03 2.43 -0.11
N TYR A 193 -13.08 2.27 -1.42
CA TYR A 193 -13.55 3.26 -2.38
C TYR A 193 -14.18 2.58 -3.59
N LYS A 194 -15.09 3.29 -4.24
CA LYS A 194 -15.81 2.77 -5.40
C LYS A 194 -14.88 2.46 -6.56
N ILE A 195 -15.08 1.30 -7.15
CA ILE A 195 -14.45 0.88 -8.40
C ILE A 195 -15.54 0.62 -9.43
N TYR A 196 -15.32 1.12 -10.64
CA TYR A 196 -16.22 0.91 -11.76
C TYR A 196 -15.51 0.12 -12.84
N ARG A 197 -16.15 -0.96 -13.30
CA ARG A 197 -15.70 -1.73 -14.46
C ARG A 197 -16.30 -1.14 -15.73
N ILE A 198 -15.49 -0.95 -16.76
CA ILE A 198 -15.98 -0.64 -18.11
C ILE A 198 -15.88 -1.89 -18.97
N ASP A 199 -17.02 -2.28 -19.53
CA ASP A 199 -17.11 -3.39 -20.49
C ASP A 199 -17.63 -2.90 -21.84
N ASN A 200 -17.13 -3.47 -22.93
CA ASN A 200 -17.63 -3.29 -24.29
C ASN A 200 -17.86 -4.66 -24.92
N ASN A 201 -19.10 -4.93 -25.38
CA ASN A 201 -19.51 -6.25 -25.89
C ASN A 201 -19.10 -7.43 -24.97
N ASP A 202 -19.37 -7.30 -23.66
CA ASP A 202 -19.04 -8.27 -22.61
C ASP A 202 -17.53 -8.51 -22.36
N GLU A 203 -16.64 -7.76 -23.02
CA GLU A 203 -15.21 -7.77 -22.76
C GLU A 203 -14.82 -6.63 -21.81
N HIS A 204 -13.98 -6.96 -20.82
CA HIS A 204 -13.46 -5.98 -19.88
C HIS A 204 -12.41 -5.08 -20.53
N ILE A 205 -12.61 -3.76 -20.43
CA ILE A 205 -11.67 -2.79 -20.98
C ILE A 205 -10.74 -2.27 -19.89
N CYS A 206 -11.30 -1.61 -18.87
CA CYS A 206 -10.52 -0.98 -17.81
C CYS A 206 -11.35 -0.79 -16.54
N TRP A 207 -10.69 -0.38 -15.47
CA TRP A 207 -11.33 0.06 -14.23
C TRP A 207 -11.19 1.56 -14.06
N LEU A 208 -12.20 2.20 -13.47
CA LEU A 208 -12.17 3.59 -13.04
C LEU A 208 -12.31 3.68 -11.52
N SER A 209 -11.53 4.55 -10.89
CA SER A 209 -11.67 4.85 -9.46
C SER A 209 -11.32 6.32 -9.16
N PRO A 210 -11.93 6.94 -8.15
CA PRO A 210 -11.64 8.32 -7.79
C PRO A 210 -10.32 8.44 -7.03
N ASN A 211 -9.68 9.61 -7.10
CA ASN A 211 -8.56 9.96 -6.23
C ASN A 211 -9.03 10.42 -4.84
N GLU A 212 -10.11 11.20 -4.77
CA GLU A 212 -10.74 11.57 -3.50
C GLU A 212 -11.60 10.41 -2.98
N VAL A 213 -11.25 9.91 -1.80
CA VAL A 213 -11.87 8.74 -1.16
C VAL A 213 -12.14 9.02 0.32
N LYS A 214 -12.89 8.14 0.97
CA LYS A 214 -13.01 8.16 2.44
C LYS A 214 -11.63 7.96 3.07
N LYS A 215 -11.39 8.55 4.24
CA LYS A 215 -10.13 8.38 4.96
C LYS A 215 -9.94 6.97 5.50
N TYR A 216 -11.02 6.33 5.89
CA TYR A 216 -11.00 5.03 6.55
C TYR A 216 -11.81 4.01 5.76
N SER A 217 -11.43 2.74 5.92
CA SER A 217 -12.13 1.58 5.36
C SER A 217 -12.22 0.47 6.41
N THR A 218 -13.38 -0.17 6.48
CA THR A 218 -13.57 -1.42 7.25
C THR A 218 -13.42 -2.66 6.36
N GLY A 219 -13.44 -2.46 5.03
CA GLY A 219 -13.63 -3.53 4.07
C GLY A 219 -14.84 -4.40 4.38
N TYR A 220 -14.63 -5.73 4.46
CA TYR A 220 -15.67 -6.70 4.85
C TYR A 220 -15.84 -6.86 6.36
N ASP A 221 -15.04 -6.17 7.17
CA ASP A 221 -15.12 -6.30 8.61
C ASP A 221 -16.38 -5.60 9.16
N ASN A 222 -17.26 -6.40 9.77
CA ASN A 222 -18.50 -5.90 10.33
C ASN A 222 -18.31 -5.31 11.73
N GLU A 223 -17.23 -5.67 12.43
CA GLU A 223 -16.98 -5.21 13.80
C GLU A 223 -16.69 -3.71 13.86
N HIS A 224 -16.05 -3.15 12.84
CA HIS A 224 -15.71 -1.72 12.79
C HIS A 224 -16.75 -0.85 12.06
N LEU A 225 -17.91 -1.38 11.67
CA LEU A 225 -18.97 -0.63 10.96
C LEU A 225 -19.52 0.57 11.74
N TYR A 226 -19.42 0.57 13.08
CA TYR A 226 -19.85 1.71 13.88
C TYR A 226 -18.86 2.89 13.77
N LEU A 227 -17.56 2.61 13.62
CA LEU A 227 -16.53 3.62 13.39
C LEU A 227 -16.59 4.18 11.97
N ASP A 228 -16.98 3.34 10.98
CA ASP A 228 -17.28 3.84 9.64
C ASP A 228 -18.32 4.96 9.73
N ARG A 229 -19.47 4.73 10.40
CA ARG A 229 -20.57 5.70 10.52
C ARG A 229 -20.19 7.05 11.14
N GLU A 230 -19.28 7.09 12.11
CA GLU A 230 -18.85 8.35 12.74
C GLU A 230 -17.79 9.10 11.94
N MET A 231 -17.11 8.42 11.01
CA MET A 231 -15.96 8.94 10.27
C MET A 231 -16.19 9.03 8.74
N GLN A 232 -17.43 8.77 8.26
CA GLN A 232 -17.77 8.68 6.82
C GLN A 232 -17.46 9.95 6.02
N ASP A 233 -17.50 11.11 6.67
CA ASP A 233 -17.43 12.40 5.97
C ASP A 233 -16.00 12.92 5.74
N VAL A 234 -14.99 12.29 6.35
CA VAL A 234 -13.61 12.72 6.16
C VAL A 234 -13.08 12.16 4.86
N LYS A 235 -12.98 13.02 3.85
CA LYS A 235 -12.39 12.68 2.56
C LYS A 235 -10.92 13.08 2.48
N VAL A 236 -10.14 12.27 1.75
CA VAL A 236 -8.70 12.44 1.55
C VAL A 236 -8.32 11.99 0.14
N LYS A 237 -7.13 12.38 -0.32
CA LYS A 237 -6.58 11.93 -1.60
C LYS A 237 -5.76 10.65 -1.43
N ARG A 238 -5.93 9.71 -2.35
CA ARG A 238 -5.05 8.52 -2.48
C ARG A 238 -3.65 8.90 -2.91
N TYR A 239 -3.56 9.84 -3.85
CA TYR A 239 -2.31 10.40 -4.36
C TYR A 239 -2.34 11.91 -4.10
N PRO A 240 -1.59 12.40 -3.08
CA PRO A 240 -1.63 13.79 -2.64
C PRO A 240 -1.27 14.82 -3.73
N ASP A 241 -0.42 14.43 -4.68
CA ASP A 241 0.05 15.30 -5.76
C ASP A 241 -0.98 15.49 -6.89
N LEU A 242 -2.04 14.68 -6.91
CA LEU A 242 -3.11 14.77 -7.92
C LEU A 242 -4.25 15.67 -7.45
N SER A 243 -5.11 16.09 -8.39
CA SER A 243 -6.32 16.85 -8.08
C SER A 243 -7.37 15.96 -7.38
N ASN A 244 -8.33 16.57 -6.68
CA ASN A 244 -9.46 15.84 -6.10
C ASN A 244 -10.40 15.29 -7.18
N ASN A 245 -10.49 15.99 -8.31
CA ASN A 245 -11.32 15.61 -9.44
C ASN A 245 -10.69 14.52 -10.29
N SER A 246 -9.43 14.15 -10.04
CA SER A 246 -8.74 13.16 -10.86
C SER A 246 -9.38 11.78 -10.75
N THR A 247 -9.50 11.12 -11.89
CA THR A 247 -9.88 9.71 -11.97
C THR A 247 -8.67 8.87 -12.36
N ILE A 248 -8.53 7.74 -11.69
CA ILE A 248 -7.52 6.73 -11.95
C ILE A 248 -8.13 5.66 -12.85
N ILE A 249 -7.46 5.38 -13.96
CA ILE A 249 -7.74 4.34 -14.93
C ILE A 249 -6.72 3.21 -14.73
N SER A 250 -7.18 1.98 -14.52
CA SER A 250 -6.32 0.81 -14.29
C SER A 250 -6.73 -0.41 -15.10
N GLY A 251 -5.84 -1.42 -15.18
CA GLY A 251 -6.12 -2.71 -15.82
C GLY A 251 -5.92 -2.73 -17.34
N LEU A 252 -4.95 -1.99 -17.88
CA LEU A 252 -4.69 -1.89 -19.32
C LEU A 252 -3.97 -3.12 -19.93
N GLY A 253 -4.46 -4.33 -19.65
CA GLY A 253 -3.94 -5.57 -20.27
C GLY A 253 -4.52 -5.86 -21.66
N TYR A 254 -5.48 -5.05 -22.12
CA TYR A 254 -6.27 -5.30 -23.33
C TYR A 254 -6.07 -4.17 -24.35
N VAL A 255 -6.14 -4.51 -25.64
CA VAL A 255 -5.93 -3.59 -26.79
C VAL A 255 -6.85 -2.36 -26.69
N ASP A 256 -8.09 -2.56 -26.26
CA ASP A 256 -9.10 -1.49 -26.18
C ASP A 256 -8.84 -0.49 -25.04
N ALA A 257 -8.09 -0.90 -24.02
CA ALA A 257 -7.77 -0.06 -22.87
C ALA A 257 -6.75 1.02 -23.26
N HIS A 258 -5.78 0.69 -24.11
CA HIS A 258 -4.90 1.66 -24.75
C HIS A 258 -5.67 2.62 -25.66
N GLY A 259 -6.70 2.13 -26.35
CA GLY A 259 -7.60 2.97 -27.16
C GLY A 259 -8.29 4.08 -26.36
N ILE A 260 -8.67 3.82 -25.10
CA ILE A 260 -9.24 4.86 -24.21
C ILE A 260 -8.17 5.91 -23.87
N ILE A 261 -6.95 5.51 -23.54
CA ILE A 261 -5.86 6.45 -23.23
C ILE A 261 -5.51 7.30 -24.45
N ASP A 262 -5.39 6.69 -25.63
CA ASP A 262 -5.13 7.40 -26.88
C ASP A 262 -6.26 8.37 -27.23
N MET A 263 -7.52 7.97 -27.03
CA MET A 263 -8.67 8.85 -27.20
C MET A 263 -8.55 10.09 -26.31
N ILE A 264 -8.32 9.92 -25.01
CA ILE A 264 -8.20 11.03 -24.06
C ILE A 264 -7.05 11.96 -24.48
N SER A 265 -5.91 11.40 -24.87
CA SER A 265 -4.74 12.17 -25.31
C SER A 265 -5.03 13.00 -26.56
N ASN A 266 -5.75 12.44 -27.54
CA ASN A 266 -6.10 13.11 -28.79
C ASN A 266 -7.06 14.30 -28.59
N GLU A 267 -7.79 14.36 -27.48
CA GLU A 267 -8.60 15.51 -27.10
C GLU A 267 -7.81 16.63 -26.40
N GLY A 268 -6.49 16.46 -26.25
CA GLY A 268 -5.62 17.44 -25.60
C GLY A 268 -5.72 17.42 -24.07
N ILE A 269 -6.24 16.33 -23.49
CA ILE A 269 -6.28 16.14 -22.04
C ILE A 269 -4.97 15.49 -21.59
N ASP A 270 -4.30 16.12 -20.62
CA ASP A 270 -3.06 15.59 -20.06
C ASP A 270 -3.31 14.30 -19.28
N ILE A 271 -2.49 13.29 -19.56
CA ILE A 271 -2.52 12.00 -18.88
C ILE A 271 -1.25 11.87 -18.05
N ASN A 272 -1.43 11.75 -16.74
CA ASN A 272 -0.35 11.45 -15.80
C ASN A 272 -0.27 9.95 -15.53
N THR A 273 0.85 9.50 -14.97
CA THR A 273 1.03 8.13 -14.52
C THR A 273 1.34 8.10 -13.04
N VAL A 274 0.70 7.18 -12.32
CA VAL A 274 1.08 6.78 -10.96
C VAL A 274 1.22 5.27 -10.90
N PHE A 275 1.82 4.76 -9.83
CA PHE A 275 2.08 3.33 -9.68
C PHE A 275 1.50 2.83 -8.37
N SER A 276 1.01 1.60 -8.38
CA SER A 276 0.57 0.88 -7.19
C SER A 276 1.24 -0.49 -7.12
N ASN A 277 1.51 -0.97 -5.90
CA ASN A 277 1.63 -2.39 -5.63
C ASN A 277 0.31 -3.09 -5.98
#